data_AF-A0A2U1AHE6-F1
#
_entry.id   AF-A0A2U1AHE6-F1
#
_cell.length_a   1.000
_cell.length_b   1.000
_cell.length_c   1.000
_cell.angle_alpha   90.00
_cell.angle_beta   90.00
_cell.angle_gamma   90.00
#
_symmetry.space_group_name_H-M   'P 1'
#
loop_
_entity.id
_entity.type
_entity.pdbx_description
1 polymer ?
#
loop_
_entity_poly.entity_id
_entity_poly.type
_entity_poly.pdbx_seq_one_letter_code
_entity_poly.pdbx_strand_id
1 'polypeptide(L)'
;MFRCPQKTLTTSRFSPDWPLARFRTPVGVTRRFPALGAICAVALSFGASVPALAQAVGVTGPLQQPGAATATMQQAPSVGAPLAASDAAGAAGTPQSQQSDFDARQQVLDRRTAENNYQFAVAQHNCYSTFFVNHCIGKARDKMRVVQADIRREQLALDDEKRAAHAQQRDQQAALQRAQDEANAPQRAANEAASAQAYEQKQQQHALDQAQRQAEAPQRAANEQAYQEKQRQHALAQAQRQGEQSQRNANQAAYDQKQANYQNQLDEARRQGEQKAQERAGKAERYQQKQEDAAKHKADVEERQKQAAEKAQQKQQQEEQQKQQQKQQQEEQQDQ
;
A
#
# COMPACT_ATOMS: atom_id res chain seq x y z
N MET A 1 59.96 -2.42 -69.77
CA MET A 1 59.02 -1.87 -70.78
C MET A 1 57.62 -1.86 -70.17
N PHE A 2 56.88 -0.80 -70.49
CA PHE A 2 55.69 -0.27 -69.84
C PHE A 2 54.57 -1.27 -69.49
N ARG A 3 54.04 -1.15 -68.25
CA ARG A 3 52.70 -1.58 -67.87
C ARG A 3 51.80 -0.34 -67.78
N CYS A 4 50.77 -0.28 -68.63
CA CYS A 4 49.55 0.49 -68.39
C CYS A 4 48.40 -0.50 -68.16
N PRO A 5 47.52 -0.30 -67.17
CA PRO A 5 46.20 -0.91 -67.16
C PRO A 5 45.14 0.10 -67.63
N GLN A 6 44.50 -0.20 -68.76
CA GLN A 6 43.26 0.44 -69.20
C GLN A 6 42.07 -0.20 -68.50
N LYS A 7 41.21 0.64 -67.94
CA LYS A 7 39.91 0.33 -67.36
C LYS A 7 38.88 0.32 -68.49
N THR A 8 38.07 -0.73 -68.60
CA THR A 8 36.80 -0.67 -69.35
C THR A 8 35.69 -1.40 -68.61
N LEU A 9 34.86 -0.55 -68.01
CA LEU A 9 33.46 -0.61 -67.62
C LEU A 9 32.63 -1.84 -68.09
N THR A 10 32.03 -2.51 -67.12
CA THR A 10 30.94 -3.48 -67.30
C THR A 10 29.61 -2.74 -67.37
N THR A 11 29.04 -2.66 -68.57
CA THR A 11 27.66 -2.23 -68.81
C THR A 11 26.71 -3.38 -68.45
N SER A 12 25.99 -3.25 -67.34
CA SER A 12 24.92 -4.14 -66.92
C SER A 12 23.67 -3.91 -67.79
N ARG A 13 23.25 -4.93 -68.53
CA ARG A 13 21.98 -4.97 -69.26
C ARG A 13 20.85 -5.31 -68.28
N PHE A 14 19.95 -4.36 -68.10
CA PHE A 14 18.61 -4.57 -67.57
C PHE A 14 17.81 -5.48 -68.52
N SER A 15 17.25 -6.57 -67.98
CA SER A 15 16.12 -7.29 -68.55
C SER A 15 14.89 -7.11 -67.65
N PRO A 16 13.69 -6.88 -68.19
CA PRO A 16 12.46 -6.78 -67.42
C PRO A 16 11.71 -8.13 -67.46
N ASP A 17 11.52 -8.77 -66.31
CA ASP A 17 10.56 -9.86 -66.16
C ASP A 17 9.69 -9.61 -64.92
N TRP A 18 8.45 -9.21 -65.17
CA TRP A 18 7.37 -9.11 -64.18
C TRP A 18 6.58 -10.42 -64.16
N PRO A 19 6.43 -11.09 -63.00
CA PRO A 19 5.39 -12.10 -62.84
C PRO A 19 4.14 -11.49 -62.17
N LEU A 20 3.03 -11.59 -62.89
CA LEU A 20 1.66 -11.36 -62.42
C LEU A 20 1.32 -12.35 -61.29
N ALA A 21 1.24 -11.86 -60.05
CA ALA A 21 0.73 -12.62 -58.91
C ALA A 21 -0.81 -12.53 -58.87
N ARG A 22 -1.46 -13.67 -59.17
CA ARG A 22 -2.89 -13.92 -58.94
C ARG A 22 -3.16 -13.98 -57.43
N PHE A 23 -3.89 -12.99 -56.90
CA PHE A 23 -4.49 -13.09 -55.56
C PHE A 23 -5.70 -14.03 -55.61
N ARG A 24 -5.60 -15.12 -54.82
CA ARG A 24 -6.66 -16.08 -54.56
C ARG A 24 -7.22 -15.76 -53.18
N THR A 25 -8.49 -15.38 -53.09
CA THR A 25 -9.19 -15.11 -51.83
C THR A 25 -9.57 -16.42 -51.13
N PRO A 26 -9.40 -16.53 -49.80
CA PRO A 26 -10.10 -17.54 -49.02
C PRO A 26 -11.38 -16.99 -48.39
N VAL A 27 -12.36 -17.88 -48.41
CA VAL A 27 -13.72 -17.79 -47.90
C VAL A 27 -13.73 -17.86 -46.36
N GLY A 28 -14.59 -17.05 -45.73
CA GLY A 28 -15.33 -17.42 -44.52
C GLY A 28 -14.72 -17.04 -43.16
N VAL A 29 -15.11 -15.89 -42.62
CA VAL A 29 -15.26 -15.69 -41.17
C VAL A 29 -16.51 -14.86 -40.90
N THR A 30 -17.48 -15.48 -40.24
CA THR A 30 -18.74 -14.93 -39.76
C THR A 30 -18.52 -13.96 -38.59
N ARG A 31 -18.95 -12.69 -38.73
CA ARG A 31 -19.07 -11.74 -37.60
C ARG A 31 -20.51 -11.71 -37.10
N ARG A 32 -20.70 -12.14 -35.85
CA ARG A 32 -21.93 -11.93 -35.07
C ARG A 32 -21.89 -10.51 -34.48
N PHE A 33 -22.92 -9.73 -34.77
CA PHE A 33 -23.27 -8.48 -34.09
C PHE A 33 -24.09 -8.80 -32.83
N PRO A 34 -23.80 -8.20 -31.66
CA PRO A 34 -24.80 -8.07 -30.61
C PRO A 34 -25.50 -6.70 -30.69
N ALA A 35 -26.79 -6.77 -30.42
CA ALA A 35 -27.80 -5.75 -30.51
C ALA A 35 -27.61 -4.57 -29.54
N LEU A 36 -27.89 -3.37 -30.03
CA LEU A 36 -28.21 -2.17 -29.25
C LEU A 36 -29.71 -2.19 -28.95
N GLY A 37 -30.06 -2.42 -27.68
CA GLY A 37 -31.39 -2.22 -27.13
C GLY A 37 -31.47 -0.87 -26.44
N ALA A 38 -32.45 -0.06 -26.86
CA ALA A 38 -32.83 1.21 -26.28
C ALA A 38 -33.56 1.04 -24.95
N ILE A 39 -33.28 1.88 -23.96
CA ILE A 39 -34.17 2.19 -22.84
C ILE A 39 -34.18 3.70 -22.61
N CYS A 40 -35.39 4.27 -22.62
CA CYS A 40 -35.71 5.66 -22.34
C CYS A 40 -35.69 6.00 -20.85
N ALA A 41 -35.36 7.28 -20.60
CA ALA A 41 -35.88 8.21 -19.59
C ALA A 41 -35.67 7.91 -18.08
N VAL A 42 -35.08 8.88 -17.38
CA VAL A 42 -35.77 9.77 -16.42
C VAL A 42 -34.81 10.92 -16.05
N ALA A 43 -35.37 12.13 -16.00
CA ALA A 43 -34.74 13.37 -15.59
C ALA A 43 -34.36 13.40 -14.10
N LEU A 44 -33.33 14.16 -13.74
CA LEU A 44 -33.31 14.99 -12.52
C LEU A 44 -32.11 15.95 -12.57
N SER A 45 -32.44 17.23 -12.41
CA SER A 45 -31.59 18.40 -12.23
C SER A 45 -30.89 18.40 -10.87
N PHE A 46 -29.58 18.65 -10.83
CA PHE A 46 -28.91 19.34 -9.71
C PHE A 46 -27.63 20.02 -10.21
N GLY A 47 -27.57 21.34 -10.04
CA GLY A 47 -26.32 22.09 -10.09
C GLY A 47 -25.58 21.98 -8.75
N ALA A 48 -24.26 22.08 -8.78
CA ALA A 48 -23.43 22.59 -7.69
C ALA A 48 -21.95 22.62 -8.10
N SER A 49 -21.39 23.85 -8.06
CA SER A 49 -20.22 24.20 -7.27
C SER A 49 -18.86 23.55 -7.56
N VAL A 50 -17.98 24.36 -8.14
CA VAL A 50 -16.52 24.19 -8.12
C VAL A 50 -15.99 24.52 -6.71
N PRO A 51 -15.22 23.66 -6.03
CA PRO A 51 -14.51 24.08 -4.83
C PRO A 51 -13.12 24.62 -5.21
N ALA A 52 -12.96 25.94 -5.12
CA ALA A 52 -11.66 26.58 -4.91
C ALA A 52 -11.48 26.75 -3.40
N LEU A 53 -10.52 26.04 -2.81
CA LEU A 53 -10.10 26.26 -1.43
C LEU A 53 -8.64 26.70 -1.38
N ALA A 54 -8.48 27.88 -0.80
CA ALA A 54 -7.25 28.57 -0.49
C ALA A 54 -6.57 28.00 0.77
N GLN A 55 -5.25 28.07 0.79
CA GLN A 55 -4.37 28.15 1.97
C GLN A 55 -3.23 29.09 1.55
N ALA A 56 -2.71 30.04 2.31
CA ALA A 56 -2.67 30.23 3.75
C ALA A 56 -2.47 31.72 4.09
N VAL A 57 -2.95 32.13 5.27
CA VAL A 57 -2.62 33.41 5.91
C VAL A 57 -1.92 33.12 7.24
N GLY A 58 -0.73 33.71 7.39
CA GLY A 58 -0.21 34.37 8.60
C GLY A 58 -0.12 33.63 9.93
N VAL A 59 1.11 33.50 10.43
CA VAL A 59 1.40 33.63 11.87
C VAL A 59 2.59 34.59 12.04
N THR A 60 2.33 35.63 12.83
CA THR A 60 3.21 36.67 13.35
C THR A 60 4.00 36.19 14.57
N GLY A 61 5.25 36.61 14.73
CA GLY A 61 5.99 36.52 16.00
C GLY A 61 7.44 37.04 15.87
N PRO A 62 7.91 37.97 16.72
CA PRO A 62 9.09 38.81 16.47
C PRO A 62 10.37 38.25 17.11
N LEU A 63 11.56 38.77 16.72
CA LEU A 63 12.67 39.18 17.61
C LEU A 63 13.91 39.67 16.83
N GLN A 64 14.39 40.85 17.23
CA GLN A 64 15.79 41.33 17.31
C GLN A 64 16.69 41.42 16.04
N GLN A 65 16.88 42.67 15.59
CA GLN A 65 18.12 43.24 15.02
C GLN A 65 19.22 43.36 16.12
N PRO A 66 20.54 43.64 15.83
CA PRO A 66 21.02 44.60 14.84
C PRO A 66 22.32 44.25 14.08
N GLY A 67 22.56 44.96 12.98
CA GLY A 67 23.85 44.97 12.27
C GLY A 67 23.82 45.96 11.11
N ALA A 68 24.39 47.14 11.34
CA ALA A 68 24.37 48.29 10.45
C ALA A 68 25.34 48.15 9.25
N ALA A 69 24.95 48.69 8.09
CA ALA A 69 25.85 49.45 7.22
C ALA A 69 25.02 50.24 6.19
N THR A 70 25.04 51.55 6.37
CA THR A 70 24.60 52.58 5.43
C THR A 70 25.54 52.67 4.22
N ALA A 71 24.99 52.68 3.01
CA ALA A 71 25.61 53.33 1.86
C ALA A 71 24.51 53.80 0.88
N THR A 72 24.30 55.11 0.88
CA THR A 72 23.46 55.87 -0.04
C THR A 72 24.18 56.17 -1.34
N MET A 73 23.37 56.32 -2.39
CA MET A 73 23.50 57.23 -3.55
C MET A 73 23.87 56.65 -4.93
N GLN A 74 22.96 56.99 -5.85
CA GLN A 74 23.15 57.50 -7.21
C GLN A 74 23.30 56.51 -8.37
N GLN A 75 22.20 56.33 -9.11
CA GLN A 75 22.25 56.23 -10.56
C GLN A 75 21.13 57.04 -11.22
N ALA A 76 21.57 57.95 -12.09
CA ALA A 76 20.79 58.95 -12.80
C ALA A 76 19.95 58.35 -13.95
N PRO A 77 18.88 59.02 -14.40
CA PRO A 77 18.11 58.63 -15.57
C PRO A 77 18.81 59.11 -16.85
N SER A 78 19.14 58.20 -17.75
CA SER A 78 19.58 58.54 -19.10
C SER A 78 18.38 58.95 -19.95
N VAL A 79 18.25 60.26 -20.16
CA VAL A 79 17.51 60.86 -21.27
C VAL A 79 18.25 60.58 -22.58
N GLY A 80 17.60 59.89 -23.51
CA GLY A 80 18.04 59.69 -24.88
C GLY A 80 16.82 59.62 -25.78
N ALA A 81 16.41 60.79 -26.31
CA ALA A 81 15.33 60.95 -27.27
C ALA A 81 15.69 60.29 -28.63
N PRO A 82 14.69 60.04 -29.50
CA PRO A 82 14.79 59.07 -30.58
C PRO A 82 15.49 59.66 -31.80
N LEU A 83 16.45 58.92 -32.36
CA LEU A 83 16.91 59.15 -33.73
C LEU A 83 16.00 58.35 -34.67
N ALA A 84 15.11 59.09 -35.32
CA ALA A 84 14.51 58.68 -36.57
C ALA A 84 15.62 58.48 -37.61
N ALA A 85 15.83 57.24 -38.02
CA ALA A 85 16.39 56.90 -39.32
C ALA A 85 15.27 56.23 -40.12
N SER A 86 14.59 57.06 -40.90
CA SER A 86 13.74 56.60 -41.99
C SER A 86 14.61 56.00 -43.10
N ASP A 87 14.00 55.07 -43.84
CA ASP A 87 14.34 54.71 -45.22
C ASP A 87 15.51 53.74 -45.46
N ALA A 88 15.26 52.47 -45.12
CA ALA A 88 15.36 51.39 -46.10
C ALA A 88 14.52 50.17 -45.64
N ALA A 89 13.25 50.41 -45.31
CA ALA A 89 12.27 49.36 -45.29
C ALA A 89 11.96 48.99 -46.75
N GLY A 90 12.81 48.15 -47.35
CA GLY A 90 12.37 47.30 -48.43
C GLY A 90 11.17 46.54 -47.90
N ALA A 91 9.98 46.91 -48.37
CA ALA A 91 8.71 46.41 -47.92
C ALA A 91 8.59 44.90 -48.21
N ALA A 92 9.20 44.09 -47.36
CA ALA A 92 8.75 42.73 -47.15
C ALA A 92 7.48 42.85 -46.32
N GLY A 93 6.35 43.03 -47.02
CA GLY A 93 5.05 42.80 -46.41
C GLY A 93 5.11 41.48 -45.64
N THR A 94 4.63 41.46 -44.40
CA THR A 94 4.47 40.21 -43.66
C THR A 94 3.75 39.19 -44.54
N PRO A 95 4.06 37.89 -44.45
CA PRO A 95 3.45 36.86 -45.31
C PRO A 95 1.91 36.93 -45.30
N GLN A 96 1.33 37.40 -44.19
CA GLN A 96 -0.10 37.66 -44.05
C GLN A 96 -0.61 38.86 -44.90
N SER A 97 0.17 39.94 -45.04
CA SER A 97 -0.18 41.07 -45.92
C SER A 97 -0.11 40.70 -47.39
N GLN A 98 0.91 39.92 -47.79
CA GLN A 98 1.03 39.42 -49.18
C GLN A 98 -0.12 38.47 -49.53
N GLN A 99 -0.53 37.62 -48.59
CA GLN A 99 -1.69 36.75 -48.76
C GLN A 99 -2.98 37.55 -48.96
N SER A 100 -3.22 38.59 -48.15
CA SER A 100 -4.40 39.44 -48.31
C SER A 100 -4.42 40.21 -49.64
N ASP A 101 -3.26 40.60 -50.17
CA ASP A 101 -3.16 41.26 -51.46
C ASP A 101 -3.53 40.32 -52.62
N PHE A 102 -3.10 39.06 -52.55
CA PHE A 102 -3.49 38.03 -53.52
C PHE A 102 -4.99 37.73 -53.47
N ASP A 103 -5.56 37.65 -52.27
CA ASP A 103 -6.99 37.39 -52.08
C ASP A 103 -7.85 38.56 -52.60
N ALA A 104 -7.41 39.81 -52.36
CA ALA A 104 -8.08 40.99 -52.90
C ALA A 104 -8.08 41.02 -54.44
N ARG A 105 -6.93 40.72 -55.06
CA ARG A 105 -6.82 40.63 -56.54
C ARG A 105 -7.68 39.50 -57.11
N GLN A 106 -7.75 38.36 -56.44
CA GLN A 106 -8.63 37.26 -56.83
C GLN A 106 -10.11 37.70 -56.84
N GLN A 107 -10.57 38.39 -55.80
CA GLN A 107 -11.95 38.87 -55.72
C GLN A 107 -12.31 39.85 -56.85
N VAL A 108 -11.36 40.67 -57.31
CA VAL A 108 -11.58 41.55 -58.47
C VAL A 108 -11.78 40.73 -59.76
N LEU A 109 -11.00 39.67 -59.96
CA LEU A 109 -11.14 38.77 -61.11
C LEU A 109 -12.47 38.00 -61.07
N ASP A 110 -12.89 37.56 -59.89
CA ASP A 110 -14.17 36.88 -59.70
C ASP A 110 -15.36 37.83 -59.98
N ARG A 111 -15.27 39.08 -59.50
CA ARG A 111 -16.26 40.12 -59.80
C ARG A 111 -16.35 40.40 -61.30
N ARG A 112 -15.22 40.58 -61.99
CA ARG A 112 -15.19 40.79 -63.45
C ARG A 112 -15.78 39.61 -64.21
N THR A 113 -15.57 38.39 -63.72
CA THR A 113 -16.18 37.18 -64.28
C THR A 113 -17.70 37.21 -64.13
N ALA A 114 -18.19 37.52 -62.94
CA ALA A 114 -19.63 37.63 -62.67
C ALA A 114 -20.29 38.73 -63.51
N GLU A 115 -19.67 39.91 -63.60
CA GLU A 115 -20.13 41.02 -64.43
C GLU A 115 -20.16 40.64 -65.92
N ASN A 116 -19.12 39.98 -66.43
CA ASN A 116 -19.10 39.54 -67.83
C ASN A 116 -20.23 38.56 -68.15
N ASN A 117 -20.47 37.58 -67.26
CA ASN A 117 -21.55 36.61 -67.39
C ASN A 117 -22.93 37.29 -67.34
N TYR A 118 -23.11 38.26 -66.44
CA TYR A 118 -24.34 39.05 -66.35
C TYR A 118 -24.58 39.85 -67.64
N GLN A 119 -23.58 40.56 -68.15
CA GLN A 119 -23.68 41.33 -69.39
C GLN A 119 -24.01 40.44 -70.59
N PHE A 120 -23.43 39.24 -70.66
CA PHE A 120 -23.78 38.26 -71.68
C PHE A 120 -25.23 37.78 -71.56
N ALA A 121 -25.71 37.46 -70.36
CA ALA A 121 -27.10 37.01 -70.14
C ALA A 121 -28.12 38.10 -70.54
N VAL A 122 -27.86 39.36 -70.18
CA VAL A 122 -28.69 40.50 -70.59
C VAL A 122 -28.65 40.68 -72.11
N ALA A 123 -27.46 40.64 -72.71
CA ALA A 123 -27.32 40.74 -74.17
C ALA A 123 -28.04 39.59 -74.89
N GLN A 124 -27.98 38.38 -74.35
CA GLN A 124 -28.68 37.21 -74.88
C GLN A 124 -30.20 37.43 -74.86
N HIS A 125 -30.76 37.91 -73.74
CA HIS A 125 -32.19 38.22 -73.64
C HIS A 125 -32.60 39.30 -74.66
N ASN A 126 -31.78 40.35 -74.81
CA ASN A 126 -32.02 41.41 -75.80
C ASN A 126 -31.87 40.94 -77.25
N CYS A 127 -31.03 39.94 -77.52
CA CYS A 127 -30.91 39.40 -78.88
C CYS A 127 -32.17 38.67 -79.33
N TYR A 128 -32.94 38.08 -78.42
CA TYR A 128 -34.20 37.39 -78.76
C TYR A 128 -35.32 38.34 -79.19
N SER A 129 -35.22 39.65 -78.90
CA SER A 129 -36.16 40.66 -79.42
C SER A 129 -35.75 41.22 -80.78
N THR A 130 -34.65 40.76 -81.37
CA THR A 130 -34.11 41.25 -82.66
C THR A 130 -34.38 40.24 -83.79
N PHE A 131 -34.64 40.71 -85.01
CA PHE A 131 -34.90 39.83 -86.17
C PHE A 131 -33.74 38.88 -86.52
N PHE A 132 -32.48 39.29 -86.34
CA PHE A 132 -31.29 38.47 -86.60
C PHE A 132 -30.67 37.88 -85.33
N VAL A 133 -31.45 37.10 -84.57
CA VAL A 133 -31.06 36.52 -83.27
C VAL A 133 -29.70 35.81 -83.32
N ASN A 134 -29.47 34.95 -84.32
CA ASN A 134 -28.25 34.15 -84.41
C ASN A 134 -26.98 34.99 -84.58
N HIS A 135 -27.03 36.04 -85.40
CA HIS A 135 -25.89 36.96 -85.57
C HIS A 135 -25.65 37.78 -84.30
N CYS A 136 -26.73 38.26 -83.66
CA CYS A 136 -26.65 39.01 -82.41
C CYS A 136 -26.01 38.18 -81.28
N ILE A 137 -26.44 36.93 -81.09
CA ILE A 137 -25.87 36.02 -80.08
C ILE A 137 -24.40 35.73 -80.38
N GLY A 138 -24.02 35.56 -81.65
CA GLY A 138 -22.62 35.39 -82.07
C GLY A 138 -21.75 36.55 -81.60
N LYS A 139 -22.16 37.79 -81.91
CA LYS A 139 -21.46 39.01 -81.49
C LYS A 139 -21.38 39.15 -79.96
N ALA A 140 -22.43 38.75 -79.23
CA ALA A 140 -22.43 38.75 -77.77
C ALA A 140 -21.45 37.71 -77.19
N ARG A 141 -21.37 36.50 -77.79
CA ARG A 141 -20.39 35.47 -77.39
C ARG A 141 -18.96 35.90 -77.67
N ASP A 142 -18.70 36.59 -78.78
CA ASP A 142 -17.35 37.03 -79.10
C ASP A 142 -16.86 38.08 -78.09
N LYS A 143 -17.73 39.02 -77.69
CA LYS A 143 -17.43 39.97 -76.60
C LYS A 143 -17.15 39.25 -75.27
N MET A 144 -17.95 38.24 -74.93
CA MET A 144 -17.75 37.43 -73.73
C MET A 144 -16.39 36.70 -73.78
N ARG A 145 -16.05 36.05 -74.90
CA ARG A 145 -14.79 35.32 -75.08
C ARG A 145 -13.56 36.20 -74.95
N VAL A 146 -13.59 37.42 -75.49
CA VAL A 146 -12.47 38.38 -75.36
C VAL A 146 -12.21 38.71 -73.89
N VAL A 147 -13.25 39.10 -73.16
CA VAL A 147 -13.11 39.45 -71.73
C VAL A 147 -12.72 38.23 -70.88
N GLN A 148 -13.29 37.04 -71.16
CA GLN A 148 -12.88 35.81 -70.48
C GLN A 148 -11.43 35.44 -70.74
N ALA A 149 -10.92 35.65 -71.97
CA ALA A 149 -9.52 35.41 -72.29
C ALA A 149 -8.59 36.34 -71.50
N ASP A 150 -8.97 37.61 -71.32
CA ASP A 150 -8.21 38.57 -70.52
C ASP A 150 -8.24 38.21 -69.03
N ILE A 151 -9.41 37.87 -68.48
CA ILE A 151 -9.54 37.38 -67.08
C ILE A 151 -8.64 36.16 -66.86
N ARG A 152 -8.64 35.20 -67.79
CA ARG A 152 -7.81 34.00 -67.67
C ARG A 152 -6.32 34.31 -67.72
N ARG A 153 -5.90 35.28 -68.55
CA ARG A 153 -4.51 35.73 -68.61
C ARG A 153 -4.07 36.32 -67.26
N GLU A 154 -4.92 37.14 -66.64
CA GLU A 154 -4.64 37.74 -65.33
C GLU A 154 -4.65 36.71 -64.19
N GLN A 155 -5.55 35.71 -64.23
CA GLN A 155 -5.57 34.61 -63.27
C GLN A 155 -4.27 33.79 -63.32
N LEU A 156 -3.79 33.45 -64.51
CA LEU A 156 -2.53 32.71 -64.67
C LEU A 156 -1.34 33.50 -64.13
N ALA A 157 -1.28 34.80 -64.40
CA ALA A 157 -0.23 35.67 -63.85
C ALA A 157 -0.26 35.69 -62.31
N LEU A 158 -1.44 35.80 -61.71
CA LEU A 158 -1.63 35.79 -60.26
C LEU A 158 -1.24 34.43 -59.63
N ASP A 159 -1.57 33.32 -60.28
CA ASP A 159 -1.19 31.97 -59.81
C ASP A 159 0.32 31.72 -59.93
N ASP A 160 0.97 32.25 -60.96
CA ASP A 160 2.44 32.19 -61.11
C ASP A 160 3.14 33.02 -60.01
N GLU A 161 2.63 34.21 -59.69
CA GLU A 161 3.11 35.03 -58.56
C GLU A 161 2.97 34.28 -57.22
N LYS A 162 1.79 33.69 -56.95
CA LYS A 162 1.54 32.89 -55.74
C LYS A 162 2.52 31.72 -55.62
N ARG A 163 2.74 31.00 -56.74
CA ARG A 163 3.66 29.87 -56.78
C ARG A 163 5.09 30.30 -56.47
N ALA A 164 5.54 31.42 -57.05
CA ALA A 164 6.85 31.98 -56.80
C ALA A 164 7.02 32.41 -55.33
N ALA A 165 6.02 33.10 -54.76
CA ALA A 165 6.04 33.52 -53.36
C ALA A 165 6.13 32.33 -52.39
N HIS A 166 5.33 31.28 -52.60
CA HIS A 166 5.41 30.06 -51.78
C HIS A 166 6.75 29.33 -51.95
N ALA A 167 7.35 29.33 -53.14
CA ALA A 167 8.68 28.77 -53.33
C ALA A 167 9.73 29.52 -52.50
N GLN A 168 9.73 30.86 -52.56
CA GLN A 168 10.60 31.71 -51.75
C GLN A 168 10.41 31.48 -50.25
N GLN A 169 9.16 31.35 -49.79
CA GLN A 169 8.85 31.09 -48.39
C GLN A 169 9.44 29.75 -47.92
N ARG A 170 9.33 28.68 -48.72
CA ARG A 170 9.94 27.39 -48.39
C ARG A 170 11.46 27.49 -48.34
N ASP A 171 12.07 28.19 -49.28
CA ASP A 171 13.53 28.36 -49.32
C ASP A 171 14.03 29.15 -48.10
N GLN A 172 13.31 30.19 -47.69
CA GLN A 172 13.59 30.96 -46.47
C GLN A 172 13.45 30.09 -45.22
N GLN A 173 12.36 29.32 -45.09
CA GLN A 173 12.16 28.42 -43.96
C GLN A 173 13.23 27.33 -43.90
N ALA A 174 13.60 26.74 -45.05
CA ALA A 174 14.66 25.74 -45.13
C ALA A 174 16.04 26.34 -44.81
N ALA A 175 16.29 27.60 -45.18
CA ALA A 175 17.51 28.30 -44.79
C ALA A 175 17.56 28.57 -43.28
N LEU A 176 16.45 29.01 -42.67
CA LEU A 176 16.35 29.21 -41.22
C LEU A 176 16.53 27.90 -40.46
N GLN A 177 15.89 26.82 -40.91
CA GLN A 177 16.02 25.50 -40.30
C GLN A 177 17.46 25.00 -40.37
N ARG A 178 18.11 25.09 -41.54
CA ARG A 178 19.53 24.73 -41.69
C ARG A 178 20.44 25.54 -40.76
N ALA A 179 20.23 26.86 -40.68
CA ALA A 179 21.00 27.72 -39.78
C ALA A 179 20.80 27.32 -38.30
N GLN A 180 19.58 26.99 -37.89
CA GLN A 180 19.30 26.50 -36.54
C GLN A 180 19.93 25.13 -36.28
N ASP A 181 19.89 24.22 -37.25
CA ASP A 181 20.47 22.90 -37.12
C ASP A 181 21.99 22.93 -37.04
N GLU A 182 22.64 23.83 -37.77
CA GLU A 182 24.07 24.11 -37.70
C GLU A 182 24.44 24.75 -36.35
N ALA A 183 23.66 25.74 -35.88
CA ALA A 183 23.89 26.37 -34.58
C ALA A 183 23.74 25.38 -33.41
N ASN A 184 22.78 24.44 -33.50
CA ASN A 184 22.53 23.43 -32.46
C ASN A 184 23.39 22.16 -32.63
N ALA A 185 24.08 21.98 -33.75
CA ALA A 185 24.95 20.82 -34.01
C ALA A 185 25.98 20.54 -32.90
N PRO A 186 26.77 21.52 -32.41
CA PRO A 186 27.74 21.27 -31.35
C PRO A 186 27.06 20.85 -30.04
N GLN A 187 25.91 21.42 -29.71
CA GLN A 187 25.16 21.04 -28.52
C GLN A 187 24.62 19.60 -28.62
N ARG A 188 24.10 19.20 -29.79
CA ARG A 188 23.70 17.80 -30.04
C ARG A 188 24.88 16.85 -29.88
N ALA A 189 26.02 17.17 -30.50
CA ALA A 189 27.23 16.36 -30.38
C ALA A 189 27.74 16.26 -28.91
N ALA A 190 27.68 17.37 -28.16
CA ALA A 190 28.05 17.38 -26.74
C ALA A 190 27.10 16.52 -25.90
N ASN A 191 25.79 16.60 -26.13
CA ASN A 191 24.80 15.78 -25.43
C ASN A 191 24.94 14.29 -25.77
N GLU A 192 25.20 13.94 -27.02
CA GLU A 192 25.47 12.58 -27.46
C GLU A 192 26.75 12.03 -26.80
N ALA A 193 27.83 12.82 -26.78
CA ALA A 193 29.08 12.45 -26.12
C ALA A 193 28.89 12.25 -24.61
N ALA A 194 28.19 13.16 -23.93
CA ALA A 194 27.88 13.05 -22.51
C ALA A 194 27.02 11.80 -22.21
N SER A 195 26.06 11.49 -23.07
CA SER A 195 25.20 10.31 -22.93
C SER A 195 26.00 9.01 -23.12
N ALA A 196 26.89 8.97 -24.11
CA ALA A 196 27.79 7.84 -24.33
C ALA A 196 28.71 7.60 -23.13
N GLN A 197 29.35 8.66 -22.62
CA GLN A 197 30.21 8.58 -21.43
C GLN A 197 29.45 8.13 -20.19
N ALA A 198 28.23 8.63 -19.96
CA ALA A 198 27.40 8.21 -18.84
C ALA A 198 27.00 6.73 -18.93
N TYR A 199 26.78 6.22 -20.15
CA TYR A 199 26.50 4.81 -20.38
C TYR A 199 27.71 3.93 -20.07
N GLU A 200 28.89 4.31 -20.56
CA GLU A 200 30.15 3.61 -20.28
C GLU A 200 30.48 3.59 -18.78
N GLN A 201 30.32 4.72 -18.09
CA GLN A 201 30.53 4.81 -16.64
C GLN A 201 29.58 3.87 -15.87
N LYS A 202 28.31 3.80 -16.27
CA LYS A 202 27.34 2.87 -15.66
C LYS A 202 27.72 1.41 -15.90
N GLN A 203 28.23 1.08 -17.09
CA GLN A 203 28.73 -0.28 -17.36
C GLN A 203 29.91 -0.63 -16.45
N GLN A 204 30.87 0.28 -16.29
CA GLN A 204 32.00 0.10 -15.39
C GLN A 204 31.55 -0.06 -13.93
N GLN A 205 30.64 0.80 -13.47
CA GLN A 205 30.08 0.68 -12.12
C GLN A 205 29.38 -0.67 -11.90
N HIS A 206 28.57 -1.12 -12.87
CA HIS A 206 27.91 -2.42 -12.77
C HIS A 206 28.92 -3.57 -12.67
N ALA A 207 30.01 -3.52 -13.44
CA ALA A 207 31.08 -4.51 -13.38
C ALA A 207 31.79 -4.49 -12.01
N LEU A 208 32.05 -3.31 -11.45
CA LEU A 208 32.64 -3.17 -10.11
C LEU A 208 31.71 -3.69 -9.02
N ASP A 209 30.42 -3.32 -9.06
CA ASP A 209 29.42 -3.80 -8.09
C ASP A 209 29.26 -5.32 -8.17
N GLN A 210 29.32 -5.89 -9.37
CA GLN A 210 29.29 -7.33 -9.55
C GLN A 210 30.53 -7.99 -8.96
N ALA A 211 31.72 -7.44 -9.20
CA ALA A 211 32.97 -7.93 -8.63
C ALA A 211 32.97 -7.84 -7.09
N GLN A 212 32.49 -6.73 -6.52
CA GLN A 212 32.35 -6.54 -5.07
C GLN A 212 31.36 -7.55 -4.48
N ARG A 213 30.17 -7.70 -5.09
CA ARG A 213 29.19 -8.70 -4.64
C ARG A 213 29.76 -10.11 -4.68
N GLN A 214 30.56 -10.45 -5.69
CA GLN A 214 31.21 -11.75 -5.79
C GLN A 214 32.31 -11.92 -4.72
N ALA A 215 33.13 -10.89 -4.47
CA ALA A 215 34.16 -10.91 -3.44
C ALA A 215 33.59 -11.08 -2.03
N GLU A 216 32.45 -10.44 -1.74
CA GLU A 216 31.75 -10.52 -0.45
C GLU A 216 30.87 -11.77 -0.31
N ALA A 217 30.59 -12.49 -1.39
CA ALA A 217 29.75 -13.69 -1.36
C ALA A 217 30.16 -14.75 -0.31
N PRO A 218 31.45 -15.14 -0.19
CA PRO A 218 31.87 -16.08 0.85
C PRO A 218 31.66 -15.52 2.27
N GLN A 219 31.88 -14.21 2.46
CA GLN A 219 31.66 -13.58 3.77
C GLN A 219 30.16 -13.56 4.14
N ARG A 220 29.27 -13.25 3.18
CA ARG A 220 27.82 -13.34 3.39
C ARG A 220 27.38 -14.76 3.72
N ALA A 221 27.90 -15.76 3.02
CA ALA A 221 27.63 -17.17 3.31
C ALA A 221 28.13 -17.58 4.71
N ALA A 222 29.32 -17.14 5.11
CA ALA A 222 29.85 -17.40 6.45
C ALA A 222 29.02 -16.72 7.55
N ASN A 223 28.57 -15.47 7.31
CA ASN A 223 27.70 -14.75 8.24
C ASN A 223 26.33 -15.42 8.40
N GLU A 224 25.74 -15.89 7.29
CA GLU A 224 24.49 -16.67 7.28
C GLU A 224 24.64 -17.95 8.12
N GLN A 225 25.72 -18.70 7.90
CA GLN A 225 26.03 -19.91 8.67
C GLN A 225 26.24 -19.62 10.15
N ALA A 226 26.98 -18.56 10.48
CA ALA A 226 27.20 -18.14 11.86
C ALA A 226 25.89 -17.72 12.56
N TYR A 227 24.97 -17.08 11.83
CA TYR A 227 23.66 -16.73 12.35
C TYR A 227 22.81 -17.97 12.63
N GLN A 228 22.74 -18.91 11.68
CA GLN A 228 22.03 -20.19 11.87
C GLN A 228 22.61 -20.99 13.04
N GLU A 229 23.94 -21.01 13.20
CA GLU A 229 24.59 -21.68 14.33
C GLU A 229 24.20 -21.04 15.67
N LYS A 230 24.21 -19.70 15.76
CA LYS A 230 23.75 -18.99 16.96
C LYS A 230 22.28 -19.29 17.28
N GLN A 231 21.42 -19.41 16.26
CA GLN A 231 20.04 -19.81 16.47
C GLN A 231 19.94 -21.22 17.06
N ARG A 232 20.72 -22.19 16.53
CA ARG A 232 20.80 -23.55 17.08
C ARG A 232 21.28 -23.55 18.53
N GLN A 233 22.33 -22.81 18.83
CA GLN A 233 22.86 -22.68 20.19
C GLN A 233 21.83 -22.08 21.15
N HIS A 234 21.09 -21.06 20.72
CA HIS A 234 20.03 -20.47 21.53
C HIS A 234 18.90 -21.48 21.81
N ALA A 235 18.49 -22.27 20.81
CA ALA A 235 17.49 -23.31 20.98
C ALA A 235 17.95 -24.40 21.97
N LEU A 236 19.21 -24.87 21.85
CA LEU A 236 19.79 -25.85 22.76
C LEU A 236 19.90 -25.30 24.20
N ALA A 237 20.38 -24.06 24.36
CA ALA A 237 20.46 -23.42 25.67
C ALA A 237 19.07 -23.24 26.31
N GLN A 238 18.04 -22.94 25.52
CA GLN A 238 16.67 -22.88 26.00
C GLN A 238 16.16 -24.24 26.47
N ALA A 239 16.40 -25.30 25.70
CA ALA A 239 16.04 -26.67 26.08
C ALA A 239 16.77 -27.12 27.36
N GLN A 240 18.05 -26.80 27.50
CA GLN A 240 18.83 -27.07 28.72
C GLN A 240 18.25 -26.36 29.94
N ARG A 241 17.96 -25.05 29.83
CA ARG A 241 17.34 -24.30 30.94
C ARG A 241 15.98 -24.86 31.34
N GLN A 242 15.18 -25.32 30.38
CA GLN A 242 13.89 -25.98 30.67
C GLN A 242 14.09 -27.33 31.36
N GLY A 243 15.06 -28.13 30.93
CA GLY A 243 15.44 -29.39 31.59
C GLY A 243 15.91 -29.17 33.03
N GLU A 244 16.80 -28.21 33.25
CA GLU A 244 17.25 -27.83 34.59
C GLU A 244 16.09 -27.29 35.45
N GLN A 245 15.19 -26.50 34.87
CA GLN A 245 14.03 -25.99 35.59
C GLN A 245 13.11 -27.13 36.02
N SER A 246 12.88 -28.12 35.15
CA SER A 246 12.12 -29.32 35.49
C SER A 246 12.77 -30.07 36.65
N GLN A 247 14.09 -30.23 36.63
CA GLN A 247 14.84 -30.85 37.74
C GLN A 247 14.76 -30.03 39.02
N ARG A 248 14.90 -28.70 38.96
CA ARG A 248 14.74 -27.81 40.11
C ARG A 248 13.35 -27.95 40.73
N ASN A 249 12.30 -27.95 39.91
CA ASN A 249 10.93 -28.14 40.36
C ASN A 249 10.72 -29.52 41.01
N ALA A 250 11.28 -30.59 40.43
CA ALA A 250 11.20 -31.94 41.01
C ALA A 250 11.94 -32.02 42.36
N ASN A 251 13.12 -31.42 42.47
CA ASN A 251 13.89 -31.37 43.72
C ASN A 251 13.14 -30.57 44.79
N GLN A 252 12.51 -29.45 44.42
CA GLN A 252 11.72 -28.65 45.34
C GLN A 252 10.47 -29.41 45.82
N ALA A 253 9.73 -30.05 44.92
CA ALA A 253 8.61 -30.90 45.28
C ALA A 253 9.02 -32.05 46.22
N ALA A 254 10.17 -32.67 45.98
CA ALA A 254 10.70 -33.71 46.86
C ALA A 254 11.07 -33.17 48.25
N TYR A 255 11.59 -31.94 48.33
CA TYR A 255 11.87 -31.27 49.60
C TYR A 255 10.59 -30.93 50.37
N ASP A 256 9.59 -30.36 49.69
CA ASP A 256 8.30 -30.00 50.27
C ASP A 256 7.56 -31.25 50.79
N GLN A 257 7.61 -32.36 50.05
CA GLN A 257 7.07 -33.65 50.51
C GLN A 257 7.76 -34.14 51.79
N LYS A 258 9.09 -34.02 51.88
CA LYS A 258 9.81 -34.40 53.10
C LYS A 258 9.39 -33.55 54.29
N GLN A 259 9.21 -32.25 54.09
CA GLN A 259 8.71 -31.36 55.14
C GLN A 259 7.29 -31.75 55.59
N ALA A 260 6.37 -32.01 54.65
CA ALA A 260 5.01 -32.43 54.96
C ALA A 260 4.99 -33.77 55.72
N ASN A 261 5.78 -34.74 55.30
CA ASN A 261 5.90 -36.04 55.97
C ASN A 261 6.43 -35.90 57.40
N TYR A 262 7.40 -35.01 57.63
CA TYR A 262 7.91 -34.74 58.97
C TYR A 262 6.84 -34.11 59.88
N GLN A 263 6.07 -33.15 59.37
CA GLN A 263 4.96 -32.55 60.13
C GLN A 263 3.87 -33.58 60.47
N ASN A 264 3.48 -34.41 59.49
CA ASN A 264 2.54 -35.51 59.72
C ASN A 264 3.03 -36.47 60.80
N GLN A 265 4.34 -36.75 60.85
CA GLN A 265 4.92 -37.61 61.87
C GLN A 265 4.86 -36.99 63.28
N LEU A 266 5.05 -35.67 63.39
CA LEU A 266 4.88 -34.94 64.65
C LEU A 266 3.41 -34.92 65.10
N ASP A 267 2.48 -34.69 64.17
CA ASP A 267 1.04 -34.72 64.46
C ASP A 267 0.59 -36.10 64.91
N GLU A 268 1.06 -37.14 64.23
CA GLU A 268 0.77 -38.52 64.61
C GLU A 268 1.33 -38.84 66.01
N ALA A 269 2.55 -38.41 66.30
CA ALA A 269 3.14 -38.57 67.64
C ALA A 269 2.34 -37.82 68.72
N ARG A 270 1.84 -36.61 68.43
CA ARG A 270 0.96 -35.85 69.33
C ARG A 270 -0.36 -36.59 69.58
N ARG A 271 -1.04 -37.04 68.53
CA ARG A 271 -2.29 -37.81 68.64
C ARG A 271 -2.10 -39.08 69.45
N GLN A 272 -1.01 -39.82 69.22
CA GLN A 272 -0.70 -41.01 70.02
C GLN A 272 -0.39 -40.67 71.49
N GLY A 273 0.28 -39.55 71.74
CA GLY A 273 0.51 -39.04 73.08
C GLY A 273 -0.79 -38.71 73.81
N GLU A 274 -1.70 -38.00 73.15
CA GLU A 274 -3.03 -37.66 73.65
C GLU A 274 -3.87 -38.92 73.94
N GLN A 275 -3.90 -39.88 73.00
CA GLN A 275 -4.60 -41.16 73.20
C GLN A 275 -4.07 -41.92 74.43
N LYS A 276 -2.75 -42.02 74.57
CA LYS A 276 -2.14 -42.67 75.74
C LYS A 276 -2.41 -41.90 77.03
N ALA A 277 -2.48 -40.57 76.98
CA ALA A 277 -2.83 -39.75 78.14
C ALA A 277 -4.28 -39.98 78.57
N GLN A 278 -5.22 -40.02 77.62
CA GLN A 278 -6.62 -40.37 77.85
C GLN A 278 -6.76 -41.80 78.42
N GLU A 279 -6.03 -42.77 77.87
CA GLU A 279 -6.04 -44.15 78.37
C GLU A 279 -5.54 -44.22 79.82
N ARG A 280 -4.49 -43.46 80.16
CA ARG A 280 -4.00 -43.35 81.55
C ARG A 280 -5.02 -42.71 82.48
N ALA A 281 -5.68 -41.63 82.05
CA ALA A 281 -6.73 -40.99 82.82
C ALA A 281 -7.91 -41.95 83.09
N GLY A 282 -8.41 -42.63 82.06
CA GLY A 282 -9.48 -43.63 82.20
C GLY A 282 -9.09 -44.82 83.07
N LYS A 283 -7.83 -45.28 83.01
CA LYS A 283 -7.32 -46.32 83.93
C LYS A 283 -7.25 -45.83 85.37
N ALA A 284 -6.85 -44.57 85.59
CA ALA A 284 -6.81 -43.97 86.93
C ALA A 284 -8.23 -43.83 87.52
N GLU A 285 -9.20 -43.36 86.73
CA GLU A 285 -10.61 -43.29 87.13
C GLU A 285 -11.16 -44.69 87.47
N ARG A 286 -10.88 -45.70 86.63
CA ARG A 286 -11.31 -47.08 86.90
C ARG A 286 -10.67 -47.66 88.17
N TYR A 287 -9.42 -47.27 88.46
CA TYR A 287 -8.76 -47.65 89.70
C TYR A 287 -9.43 -46.99 90.91
N GLN A 288 -9.79 -45.70 90.82
CA GLN A 288 -10.53 -44.99 91.87
C GLN A 288 -11.91 -45.62 92.10
N GLN A 289 -12.68 -45.89 91.05
CA GLN A 289 -13.97 -46.59 91.15
C GLN A 289 -13.83 -47.94 91.86
N LYS A 290 -12.78 -48.71 91.51
CA LYS A 290 -12.51 -50.00 92.17
C LYS A 290 -12.21 -49.84 93.66
N GLN A 291 -11.54 -48.77 94.08
CA GLN A 291 -11.30 -48.47 95.49
C GLN A 291 -12.61 -48.12 96.22
N GLU A 292 -13.46 -47.30 95.61
CA GLU A 292 -14.78 -46.96 96.17
C GLU A 292 -15.69 -48.18 96.29
N ASP A 293 -15.74 -49.03 95.26
CA ASP A 293 -16.54 -50.26 95.27
C ASP A 293 -16.02 -51.26 96.30
N ALA A 294 -14.71 -51.38 96.47
CA ALA A 294 -14.12 -52.19 97.52
C ALA A 294 -14.49 -51.66 98.93
N ALA A 295 -14.50 -50.33 99.12
CA ALA A 295 -14.93 -49.72 100.38
C ALA A 295 -16.43 -49.96 100.66
N LYS A 296 -17.30 -49.81 99.64
CA LYS A 296 -18.74 -50.14 99.74
C LYS A 296 -18.95 -51.61 100.07
N HIS A 297 -18.26 -52.51 99.38
CA HIS A 297 -18.37 -53.95 99.64
C HIS A 297 -17.91 -54.29 101.06
N LYS A 298 -16.83 -53.67 101.56
CA LYS A 298 -16.39 -53.86 102.94
C LYS A 298 -17.47 -53.41 103.94
N ALA A 299 -18.08 -52.23 103.71
CA ALA A 299 -19.17 -51.74 104.55
C ALA A 299 -20.39 -52.67 104.54
N ASP A 300 -20.79 -53.18 103.37
CA ASP A 300 -21.91 -54.14 103.22
C ASP A 300 -21.63 -55.47 103.97
N VAL A 301 -20.40 -55.98 103.90
CA VAL A 301 -19.98 -57.17 104.65
C VAL A 301 -20.01 -56.92 106.15
N GLU A 302 -19.50 -55.78 106.62
CA GLU A 302 -19.55 -55.40 108.05
C GLU A 302 -20.99 -55.25 108.56
N GLU A 303 -21.89 -54.66 107.77
CA GLU A 303 -23.31 -54.55 108.11
C GLU A 303 -23.97 -55.94 108.19
N ARG A 304 -23.69 -56.81 107.21
CA ARG A 304 -24.20 -58.19 107.22
C ARG A 304 -23.68 -59.00 108.42
N GLN A 305 -22.44 -58.76 108.85
CA GLN A 305 -21.88 -59.37 110.07
C GLN A 305 -22.57 -58.86 111.34
N LYS A 306 -22.87 -57.56 111.44
CA LYS A 306 -23.63 -57.00 112.57
C LYS A 306 -25.04 -57.59 112.63
N GLN A 307 -25.73 -57.66 111.50
CA GLN A 307 -27.06 -58.28 111.43
C GLN A 307 -27.04 -59.77 111.80
N ALA A 308 -25.97 -60.50 111.44
CA ALA A 308 -25.79 -61.89 111.85
C ALA A 308 -25.51 -62.05 113.35
N ALA A 309 -24.71 -61.15 113.94
CA ALA A 309 -24.42 -61.13 115.38
C ALA A 309 -25.69 -60.79 116.20
N GLU A 310 -26.49 -59.83 115.75
CA GLU A 310 -27.77 -59.47 116.38
C GLU A 310 -28.76 -60.65 116.33
N LYS A 311 -28.87 -61.35 115.18
CA LYS A 311 -29.70 -62.56 115.08
C LYS A 311 -29.20 -63.69 115.98
N ALA A 312 -27.89 -63.83 116.18
CA ALA A 312 -27.33 -64.84 117.09
C ALA A 312 -27.64 -64.51 118.57
N GLN A 313 -27.54 -63.24 118.96
CA GLN A 313 -27.91 -62.79 120.31
C GLN A 313 -29.40 -62.96 120.59
N GLN A 314 -30.28 -62.67 119.61
CA GLN A 314 -31.71 -62.93 119.76
C GLN A 314 -32.04 -64.41 119.97
N LYS A 315 -31.35 -65.33 119.26
CA LYS A 315 -31.53 -66.77 119.48
C LYS A 315 -31.10 -67.21 120.88
N GLN A 316 -29.96 -66.72 121.37
CA GLN A 316 -29.49 -67.05 122.72
C GLN A 316 -30.48 -66.59 123.80
N GLN A 317 -31.05 -65.39 123.67
CA GLN A 317 -32.07 -64.91 124.61
C GLN A 317 -33.36 -65.74 124.57
N GLN A 318 -33.77 -66.26 123.40
CA GLN A 318 -34.93 -67.16 123.29
C GLN A 318 -34.67 -68.53 123.93
N GLU A 319 -33.48 -69.11 123.77
CA GLU A 319 -33.13 -70.40 124.36
C GLU A 319 -33.02 -70.33 125.90
N GLU A 320 -32.51 -69.22 126.44
CA GLU A 320 -32.45 -69.00 127.89
C GLU A 320 -33.84 -68.87 128.52
N GLN A 321 -34.79 -68.20 127.85
CA GLN A 321 -36.18 -68.13 128.32
C GLN A 321 -36.87 -69.49 128.31
N GLN A 322 -36.63 -70.33 127.29
CA GLN A 322 -37.20 -71.69 127.25
C GLN A 322 -36.66 -72.60 128.35
N LYS A 323 -35.36 -72.51 128.67
CA LYS A 323 -34.75 -73.28 129.77
C LYS A 323 -35.29 -72.88 131.14
N GLN A 324 -35.59 -71.59 131.37
CA GLN A 324 -36.19 -71.15 132.62
C GLN A 324 -37.63 -71.67 132.81
N GLN A 325 -38.43 -71.71 131.74
CA GLN A 325 -39.80 -72.25 131.82
C GLN A 325 -39.81 -73.77 132.09
N GLN A 326 -38.88 -74.53 131.52
CA GLN A 326 -38.80 -75.98 131.78
C GLN A 326 -38.37 -76.32 133.21
N LYS A 327 -37.50 -75.49 133.83
CA LYS A 327 -37.12 -75.69 135.23
C LYS A 327 -38.29 -75.47 136.20
N GLN A 328 -39.12 -74.45 135.97
CA GLN A 328 -40.29 -74.21 136.82
C GLN A 328 -41.32 -75.33 136.74
N GLN A 329 -41.48 -75.99 135.59
CA GLN A 329 -42.40 -77.13 135.45
C GLN A 329 -41.89 -78.43 136.09
N GLN A 330 -40.59 -78.57 136.34
CA GLN A 330 -40.01 -79.76 137.00
C GLN A 330 -40.07 -79.69 138.53
N GLU A 331 -40.05 -78.50 139.13
CA GLU A 331 -40.11 -78.36 140.59
C GLU A 331 -41.54 -78.53 141.15
N GLU A 332 -42.60 -78.25 140.38
CA GLU A 332 -44.00 -78.44 140.83
C GLU A 332 -44.49 -79.90 140.83
N GLN A 333 -43.68 -80.89 140.41
CA GLN A 333 -44.08 -82.31 140.40
C GLN A 333 -43.54 -83.15 141.56
N GLN A 334 -42.74 -82.61 142.49
CA GLN A 334 -42.15 -83.39 143.58
C GLN A 334 -42.74 -83.15 144.99
N ASP A 335 -43.73 -82.27 145.15
CA ASP A 335 -44.47 -82.10 146.41
C ASP A 335 -45.85 -82.80 146.39
N GLN A 336 -45.86 -84.10 146.03
CA GLN A 336 -46.98 -85.04 146.30
C GLN A 336 -46.49 -86.30 147.01
#